data_AF-A0A7Y2K0J8-F1
#
_entry.id   AF-A0A7Y2K0J8-F1
#
_cell.length_a   1.000
_cell.length_b   1.000
_cell.length_c   1.000
_cell.angle_alpha   90.00
_cell.angle_beta   90.00
_cell.angle_gamma   90.00
#
_symmetry.space_group_name_H-M   'P 1'
#
loop_
_entity.id
_entity.type
_entity.pdbx_description
1 polymer ?
#
loop_
_entity_poly.entity_id
_entity_poly.type
_entity_poly.pdbx_seq_one_letter_code
_entity_poly.pdbx_strand_id
1 'polypeptide(L)'
;MKHDLSALSHPLRVPLAAELHSRPFLRLDGPEAITHLAVWRIESGQHALLANLCAHFGVPAPVAGASHFFHDFGHLRLKWECHTEFASYTFTTRLPQDASLAGAFIHVPLAHIPAGWLHGLAGRLMAAAHVVLVDGALDAGGLPAVFERSLLAGSQVMQGAELWTDFAIQADGFSRFVIRDTGMRHLQAGRLVQRVLEIETYRMMALLGLPAARAVGAELDRIEAELAGVAGAMVALDAAGGEEGGEQGLLEKITRLAARMDKLALDNGYRFTASRAYFRLVRARIEELREQRIEGTPTVEEFMDRRLAPAMNTCESTAARQEALGRRIAATNDLLRTRVGIVQERQNRQILQSMNARAAQQLRLQLAVEGLSVAAISYYLVGLLGYAGKGAKALGLPLNPDLALGVLVPLVAGAVWLAQRRMHRKLAQPH
;
A
#
# COMPACT_ATOMS: atom_id res chain seq x y z
N MET A 1 -37.32 15.81 -43.35
CA MET A 1 -36.00 16.41 -43.03
C MET A 1 -35.40 15.60 -41.88
N LYS A 2 -34.42 14.72 -42.12
CA LYS A 2 -33.68 14.09 -41.02
C LYS A 2 -32.71 15.16 -40.51
N HIS A 3 -32.94 15.68 -39.30
CA HIS A 3 -31.98 16.56 -38.67
C HIS A 3 -30.67 15.78 -38.50
N ASP A 4 -29.59 16.30 -39.06
CA ASP A 4 -28.26 15.72 -38.88
C ASP A 4 -27.79 16.04 -37.45
N LEU A 5 -28.03 15.09 -36.55
CA LEU A 5 -27.65 15.19 -35.15
C LEU A 5 -26.15 14.99 -34.95
N SER A 6 -25.37 14.65 -35.99
CA SER A 6 -23.93 14.42 -35.86
C SER A 6 -23.19 15.70 -35.45
N ALA A 7 -23.55 16.85 -36.02
CA ALA A 7 -22.97 18.16 -35.69
C ALA A 7 -23.35 18.66 -34.28
N LEU A 8 -24.43 18.14 -33.70
CA LEU A 8 -24.88 18.46 -32.32
C LEU A 8 -24.41 17.41 -31.30
N SER A 9 -23.87 16.28 -31.77
CA SER A 9 -23.53 15.17 -30.90
C SER A 9 -22.18 15.41 -30.24
N HIS A 10 -22.15 15.30 -28.91
CA HIS A 10 -20.89 15.21 -28.18
C HIS A 10 -20.02 14.06 -28.75
N PRO A 11 -18.69 14.24 -28.94
CA PRO A 11 -17.82 13.24 -29.57
C PRO A 11 -17.85 11.86 -28.88
N LEU A 12 -18.00 11.85 -27.56
CA LEU A 12 -18.06 10.60 -26.76
C LEU A 12 -19.43 9.93 -26.74
N ARG A 13 -20.50 10.54 -27.28
CA ARG A 13 -21.86 9.98 -27.16
C ARG A 13 -21.95 8.58 -27.75
N VAL A 14 -21.45 8.39 -28.96
CA VAL A 14 -21.50 7.09 -29.66
C VAL A 14 -20.55 6.07 -29.02
N PRO A 15 -19.27 6.39 -28.73
CA PRO A 15 -18.37 5.47 -28.04
C PRO A 15 -18.90 5.01 -26.67
N LEU A 16 -19.43 5.92 -25.85
CA LEU A 16 -19.97 5.57 -24.53
C LEU A 16 -21.26 4.74 -24.62
N ALA A 17 -22.14 5.04 -25.58
CA ALA A 17 -23.32 4.22 -25.83
C ALA A 17 -22.93 2.82 -26.35
N ALA A 18 -21.93 2.71 -27.22
CA ALA A 18 -21.42 1.45 -27.72
C ALA A 18 -20.79 0.60 -26.60
N GLU A 19 -20.12 1.21 -25.62
CA GLU A 19 -19.52 0.49 -24.48
C GLU A 19 -20.56 -0.27 -23.64
N LEU A 20 -21.80 0.22 -23.56
CA LEU A 20 -22.88 -0.50 -22.84
C LEU A 20 -23.33 -1.77 -23.57
N HIS A 21 -23.15 -1.83 -24.89
CA HIS A 21 -23.56 -2.97 -25.73
C HIS A 21 -22.39 -3.86 -26.15
N SER A 22 -21.16 -3.53 -25.75
CA SER A 22 -19.94 -4.22 -26.17
C SER A 22 -19.78 -5.62 -25.56
N ARG A 23 -20.63 -5.99 -24.58
CA ARG A 23 -20.52 -7.24 -23.81
C ARG A 23 -21.77 -8.13 -23.92
N PRO A 24 -22.12 -8.64 -25.11
CA PRO A 24 -23.23 -9.56 -25.23
C PRO A 24 -22.96 -10.88 -24.48
N PHE A 25 -24.03 -11.46 -23.94
CA PHE A 25 -24.01 -12.82 -23.42
C PHE A 25 -23.85 -13.84 -24.55
N LEU A 26 -23.27 -15.00 -24.25
CA LEU A 26 -23.28 -16.14 -25.17
C LEU A 26 -24.73 -16.50 -25.51
N ARG A 27 -25.02 -16.75 -26.78
CA ARG A 27 -26.32 -17.26 -27.21
C ARG A 27 -26.27 -18.78 -27.18
N LEU A 28 -26.90 -19.36 -26.16
CA LEU A 28 -27.01 -20.80 -25.95
C LEU A 28 -28.48 -21.15 -26.12
N ASP A 29 -28.78 -22.00 -27.10
CA ASP A 29 -30.15 -22.31 -27.53
C ASP A 29 -30.50 -23.81 -27.38
N GLY A 30 -29.64 -24.60 -26.73
CA GLY A 30 -29.87 -26.03 -26.50
C GLY A 30 -28.77 -26.66 -25.63
N PRO A 31 -28.71 -28.00 -25.57
CA PRO A 31 -27.65 -28.71 -24.87
C PRO A 31 -26.27 -28.38 -25.45
N GLU A 32 -25.38 -27.89 -24.59
CA GLU A 32 -24.07 -27.39 -24.99
C GLU A 32 -23.01 -27.71 -23.95
N ALA A 33 -21.78 -27.95 -24.40
CA ALA A 33 -20.61 -28.05 -23.55
C ALA A 33 -19.73 -26.82 -23.72
N ILE A 34 -19.20 -26.34 -22.61
CA ILE A 34 -18.43 -25.11 -22.53
C ILE A 34 -17.09 -25.41 -21.87
N THR A 35 -16.02 -24.87 -22.43
CA THR A 35 -14.69 -24.81 -21.81
C THR A 35 -14.34 -23.36 -21.57
N HIS A 36 -14.05 -23.02 -20.33
CA HIS A 36 -13.63 -21.69 -19.93
C HIS A 36 -12.20 -21.71 -19.40
N LEU A 37 -11.38 -20.76 -19.86
CA LEU A 37 -10.01 -20.56 -19.43
C LEU A 37 -9.82 -19.09 -19.04
N ALA A 38 -9.53 -18.82 -17.77
CA ALA A 38 -9.12 -17.51 -17.29
C ALA A 38 -7.59 -17.48 -17.22
N VAL A 39 -6.97 -16.75 -18.15
CA VAL A 39 -5.53 -16.65 -18.31
C VAL A 39 -5.03 -15.38 -17.64
N TRP A 40 -4.20 -15.54 -16.61
CA TRP A 40 -3.54 -14.45 -15.90
C TRP A 40 -2.73 -13.57 -16.86
N ARG A 41 -2.76 -12.26 -16.62
CA ARG A 41 -2.11 -11.26 -17.48
C ARG A 41 -0.61 -11.53 -17.64
N ILE A 42 -0.19 -11.55 -18.90
CA ILE A 42 1.19 -11.33 -19.34
C ILE A 42 1.25 -9.89 -19.81
N GLU A 43 2.26 -9.13 -19.43
CA GLU A 43 2.47 -7.78 -19.97
C GLU A 43 2.42 -7.82 -21.51
N SER A 44 1.45 -7.11 -22.11
CA SER A 44 1.20 -6.99 -23.56
C SER A 44 0.89 -8.27 -24.37
N GLY A 45 0.79 -9.46 -23.75
CA GLY A 45 0.69 -10.73 -24.48
C GLY A 45 -0.71 -11.22 -24.87
N GLN A 46 -1.78 -10.68 -24.28
CA GLN A 46 -3.14 -11.25 -24.43
C GLN A 46 -3.69 -11.13 -25.86
N HIS A 47 -3.55 -9.97 -26.49
CA HIS A 47 -3.95 -9.78 -27.89
C HIS A 47 -3.14 -10.66 -28.85
N ALA A 48 -1.86 -10.90 -28.57
CA ALA A 48 -1.04 -11.80 -29.36
C ALA A 48 -1.47 -13.28 -29.20
N LEU A 49 -1.82 -13.71 -27.98
CA LEU A 49 -2.38 -15.04 -27.75
C LEU A 49 -3.68 -15.25 -28.52
N LEU A 50 -4.60 -14.28 -28.49
CA LEU A 50 -5.83 -14.35 -29.27
C LEU A 50 -5.54 -14.31 -30.78
N ALA A 51 -4.65 -13.44 -31.25
CA ALA A 51 -4.30 -13.35 -32.66
C ALA A 51 -3.71 -14.66 -33.19
N ASN A 52 -2.87 -15.35 -32.42
CA ASN A 52 -2.34 -16.66 -32.78
C ASN A 52 -3.46 -17.72 -32.91
N LEU A 53 -4.46 -17.67 -32.02
CA LEU A 53 -5.62 -18.55 -32.10
C LEU A 53 -6.48 -18.23 -33.34
N CYS A 54 -6.76 -16.96 -33.60
CA CYS A 54 -7.47 -16.50 -34.78
C CYS A 54 -6.75 -16.92 -36.07
N ALA A 55 -5.43 -16.76 -36.12
CA ALA A 55 -4.61 -17.17 -37.26
C ALA A 55 -4.66 -18.69 -37.50
N HIS A 56 -4.66 -19.51 -36.44
CA HIS A 56 -4.83 -20.95 -36.56
C HIS A 56 -6.15 -21.33 -37.23
N PHE A 57 -7.24 -20.63 -36.91
CA PHE A 57 -8.56 -20.85 -37.51
C PHE A 57 -8.80 -20.06 -38.80
N GLY A 58 -7.82 -19.31 -39.31
CA GLY A 58 -7.96 -18.52 -40.54
C GLY A 58 -8.91 -17.32 -40.45
N VAL A 59 -9.09 -16.75 -39.25
CA VAL A 59 -10.02 -15.65 -38.97
C VAL A 59 -9.25 -14.36 -38.64
N PRO A 60 -9.72 -13.17 -39.05
CA PRO A 60 -9.10 -11.92 -38.66
C PRO A 60 -9.14 -11.71 -37.14
N ALA A 61 -8.00 -11.34 -36.56
CA ALA A 61 -7.90 -10.94 -35.16
C ALA A 61 -8.68 -9.62 -34.90
N PRO A 62 -9.13 -9.36 -33.66
CA PRO A 62 -9.76 -8.08 -33.34
C PRO A 62 -8.79 -6.91 -33.50
N VAL A 63 -9.34 -5.71 -33.65
CA VAL A 63 -8.58 -4.46 -33.70
C VAL A 63 -7.74 -4.27 -32.43
N ALA A 64 -6.61 -3.58 -32.58
CA ALA A 64 -5.75 -3.25 -31.44
C ALA A 64 -6.55 -2.49 -30.37
N GLY A 65 -6.41 -2.92 -29.10
CA GLY A 65 -7.13 -2.33 -27.97
C GLY A 65 -8.54 -2.86 -27.74
N ALA A 66 -9.03 -3.83 -28.53
CA ALA A 66 -10.31 -4.48 -28.26
C ALA A 66 -10.31 -5.16 -26.88
N SER A 67 -11.40 -5.00 -26.13
CA SER A 67 -11.61 -5.62 -24.81
C SER A 67 -12.47 -6.87 -24.88
N HIS A 68 -13.08 -7.15 -26.03
CA HIS A 68 -13.99 -8.25 -26.27
C HIS A 68 -13.84 -8.73 -27.71
N PHE A 69 -14.08 -10.03 -27.92
CA PHE A 69 -14.09 -10.64 -29.23
C PHE A 69 -15.02 -11.85 -29.21
N PHE A 70 -15.84 -11.98 -30.24
CA PHE A 70 -16.71 -13.14 -30.42
C PHE A 70 -16.57 -13.64 -31.85
N HIS A 71 -16.44 -14.96 -32.00
CA HIS A 71 -16.43 -15.58 -33.31
C HIS A 71 -17.05 -16.98 -33.30
N ASP A 72 -17.71 -17.33 -34.38
CA ASP A 72 -18.27 -18.66 -34.62
C ASP A 72 -17.45 -19.37 -35.71
N PHE A 73 -16.69 -20.40 -35.32
CA PHE A 73 -15.89 -21.26 -36.21
C PHE A 73 -16.71 -22.45 -36.75
N GLY A 74 -18.04 -22.42 -36.61
CA GLY A 74 -18.98 -23.46 -37.04
C GLY A 74 -19.15 -24.58 -36.01
N HIS A 75 -18.10 -25.35 -35.76
CA HIS A 75 -18.11 -26.45 -34.78
C HIS A 75 -17.69 -26.00 -33.36
N LEU A 76 -17.22 -24.76 -33.25
CA LEU A 76 -16.68 -24.17 -32.03
C LEU A 76 -17.00 -22.68 -32.05
N ARG A 77 -17.55 -22.13 -30.96
CA ARG A 77 -17.70 -20.67 -30.80
C ARG A 77 -16.81 -20.19 -29.69
N LEU A 78 -16.15 -19.05 -29.90
CA LEU A 78 -15.30 -18.38 -28.92
C LEU A 78 -15.91 -17.06 -28.50
N LYS A 79 -15.97 -16.85 -27.19
CA LYS A 79 -16.08 -15.54 -26.56
C LYS A 79 -14.80 -15.26 -25.77
N TRP A 80 -14.16 -14.15 -26.08
CA TRP A 80 -12.97 -13.64 -25.40
C TRP A 80 -13.26 -12.29 -24.75
N GLU A 81 -12.83 -12.11 -23.51
CA GLU A 81 -12.93 -10.85 -22.78
C GLU A 81 -11.58 -10.53 -22.12
N CYS A 82 -11.06 -9.32 -22.35
CA CYS A 82 -9.85 -8.83 -21.72
C CYS A 82 -10.21 -7.97 -20.51
N HIS A 83 -9.81 -8.42 -19.33
CA HIS A 83 -9.93 -7.69 -18.08
C HIS A 83 -8.58 -7.09 -17.68
N THR A 84 -8.56 -6.33 -16.58
CA THR A 84 -7.34 -5.67 -16.08
C THR A 84 -6.25 -6.66 -15.66
N GLU A 85 -6.62 -7.77 -15.00
CA GLU A 85 -5.66 -8.74 -14.43
C GLU A 85 -5.62 -10.10 -15.15
N PHE A 86 -6.58 -10.37 -16.04
CA PHE A 86 -6.67 -11.64 -16.78
C PHE A 86 -7.44 -11.44 -18.09
N ALA A 87 -7.36 -12.42 -19.00
CA ALA A 87 -8.27 -12.53 -20.13
C ALA A 87 -9.00 -13.87 -20.06
N SER A 88 -10.29 -13.88 -20.37
CA SER A 88 -11.09 -15.10 -20.42
C SER A 88 -11.24 -15.59 -21.86
N TYR A 89 -11.20 -16.91 -22.04
CA TYR A 89 -11.50 -17.59 -23.29
C TYR A 89 -12.60 -18.60 -22.99
N THR A 90 -13.80 -18.36 -23.50
CA THR A 90 -14.95 -19.25 -23.34
C THR A 90 -15.28 -19.86 -24.68
N PHE A 91 -15.05 -21.15 -24.78
CA PHE A 91 -15.33 -21.97 -25.95
C PHE A 91 -16.64 -22.72 -25.71
N THR A 92 -17.49 -22.80 -26.73
CA THR A 92 -18.76 -23.53 -26.66
C THR A 92 -18.92 -24.43 -27.87
N THR A 93 -19.49 -25.61 -27.66
CA THR A 93 -19.88 -26.56 -28.71
C THR A 93 -21.25 -27.14 -28.39
N ARG A 94 -21.97 -27.54 -29.44
CA ARG A 94 -23.27 -28.19 -29.29
C ARG A 94 -23.07 -29.65 -28.89
N LEU A 95 -23.86 -30.13 -27.95
CA LEU A 95 -23.85 -31.53 -27.56
C LEU A 95 -24.70 -32.38 -28.53
N PRO A 96 -24.34 -33.66 -28.73
CA PRO A 96 -25.24 -34.62 -29.35
C PRO A 96 -26.56 -34.72 -28.57
N GLN A 97 -27.70 -34.89 -29.26
CA GLN A 97 -29.02 -34.93 -28.62
C GLN A 97 -29.16 -36.04 -27.57
N ASP A 98 -28.51 -37.19 -27.80
CA ASP A 98 -28.60 -38.37 -26.93
C ASP A 98 -27.39 -38.52 -25.97
N ALA A 99 -26.60 -37.45 -25.79
CA ALA A 99 -25.44 -37.51 -24.91
C ALA A 99 -25.86 -37.71 -23.44
N SER A 100 -25.35 -38.77 -22.81
CA SER A 100 -25.44 -38.91 -21.36
C SER A 100 -24.66 -37.79 -20.66
N LEU A 101 -24.93 -37.54 -19.37
CA LEU A 101 -24.21 -36.50 -18.62
C LEU A 101 -22.69 -36.73 -18.62
N ALA A 102 -22.24 -37.97 -18.41
CA ALA A 102 -20.83 -38.32 -18.49
C ALA A 102 -20.28 -38.15 -19.91
N GLY A 103 -21.05 -38.55 -20.93
CA GLY A 103 -20.70 -38.35 -22.34
C GLY A 103 -20.55 -36.88 -22.71
N ALA A 104 -21.35 -35.99 -22.14
CA ALA A 104 -21.27 -34.56 -22.39
C ALA A 104 -19.92 -33.96 -21.97
N PHE A 105 -19.30 -34.44 -20.88
CA PHE A 105 -17.96 -34.01 -20.48
C PHE A 105 -16.85 -34.55 -21.39
N ILE A 106 -17.09 -35.62 -22.15
CA ILE A 106 -16.14 -36.12 -23.17
C ILE A 106 -16.15 -35.19 -24.40
N HIS A 107 -17.30 -34.59 -24.72
CA HIS A 107 -17.49 -33.70 -25.86
C HIS A 107 -17.19 -32.22 -25.56
N VAL A 108 -16.43 -31.93 -24.50
CA VAL A 108 -16.08 -30.54 -24.17
C VAL A 108 -15.24 -29.90 -25.28
N PRO A 109 -15.39 -28.59 -25.53
CA PRO A 109 -14.68 -27.88 -26.59
C PRO A 109 -13.15 -27.96 -26.58
N LEU A 110 -12.55 -28.38 -25.45
CA LEU A 110 -11.10 -28.43 -25.26
C LEU A 110 -10.39 -29.24 -26.35
N ALA A 111 -11.01 -30.33 -26.83
CA ALA A 111 -10.45 -31.19 -27.87
C ALA A 111 -10.26 -30.48 -29.23
N HIS A 112 -11.00 -29.39 -29.47
CA HIS A 112 -10.89 -28.59 -30.69
C HIS A 112 -9.87 -27.45 -30.58
N ILE A 113 -9.29 -27.22 -29.40
CA ILE A 113 -8.33 -26.14 -29.17
C ILE A 113 -6.93 -26.64 -29.55
N PRO A 114 -6.13 -25.86 -30.31
CA PRO A 114 -4.81 -26.30 -30.75
C PRO A 114 -3.89 -26.55 -29.56
N ALA A 115 -3.29 -27.75 -29.48
CA ALA A 115 -2.40 -28.12 -28.38
C ALA A 115 -1.25 -27.12 -28.20
N GLY A 116 -0.62 -26.66 -29.29
CA GLY A 116 0.46 -25.67 -29.22
C GLY A 116 0.02 -24.34 -28.59
N TRP A 117 -1.24 -23.93 -28.80
CA TRP A 117 -1.79 -22.74 -28.17
C TRP A 117 -2.00 -22.95 -26.66
N LEU A 118 -2.55 -24.11 -26.26
CA LEU A 118 -2.71 -24.48 -24.85
C LEU A 118 -1.37 -24.52 -24.10
N HIS A 119 -0.32 -25.07 -24.71
CA HIS A 119 1.03 -25.05 -24.12
C HIS A 119 1.56 -23.63 -23.91
N GLY A 120 1.16 -22.67 -24.77
CA GLY A 120 1.46 -21.25 -24.60
C GLY A 120 0.84 -20.61 -23.34
N LEU A 121 -0.10 -21.30 -22.68
CA LEU A 121 -0.72 -20.87 -21.43
C LEU A 121 -0.01 -21.40 -20.17
N ALA A 122 1.06 -22.19 -20.31
CA ALA A 122 1.75 -22.83 -19.19
C ALA A 122 2.12 -21.81 -18.08
N GLY A 123 1.76 -22.14 -16.84
CA GLY A 123 2.00 -21.31 -15.65
C GLY A 123 1.10 -20.06 -15.53
N ARG A 124 0.11 -19.89 -16.41
CA ARG A 124 -0.72 -18.67 -16.48
C ARG A 124 -2.21 -18.92 -16.30
N LEU A 125 -2.64 -20.18 -16.27
CA LEU A 125 -4.05 -20.52 -16.10
C LEU A 125 -4.47 -20.30 -14.63
N MET A 126 -5.32 -19.30 -14.41
CA MET A 126 -5.80 -18.92 -13.07
C MET A 126 -7.07 -19.69 -12.68
N ALA A 127 -7.97 -19.87 -13.65
CA ALA A 127 -9.16 -20.69 -13.49
C ALA A 127 -9.46 -21.41 -14.79
N ALA A 128 -9.98 -22.62 -14.67
CA ALA A 128 -10.40 -23.45 -15.78
C ALA A 128 -11.66 -24.21 -15.40
N ALA A 129 -12.66 -24.20 -16.26
CA ALA A 129 -13.93 -24.86 -15.99
C ALA A 129 -14.55 -25.49 -17.23
N HIS A 130 -15.19 -26.63 -17.00
CA HIS A 130 -16.15 -27.22 -17.91
C HIS A 130 -17.56 -26.99 -17.38
N VAL A 131 -18.43 -26.45 -18.23
CA VAL A 131 -19.86 -26.34 -17.95
C VAL A 131 -20.58 -27.20 -18.97
N VAL A 132 -21.46 -28.07 -18.50
CA VAL A 132 -22.37 -28.82 -19.36
C VAL A 132 -23.78 -28.32 -19.11
N LEU A 133 -24.41 -27.81 -20.16
CA LEU A 133 -25.82 -27.46 -20.21
C LEU A 133 -26.58 -28.63 -20.83
N VAL A 134 -27.49 -29.24 -20.09
CA VAL A 134 -28.33 -30.36 -20.54
C VAL A 134 -29.80 -30.06 -20.32
N ASP A 135 -30.66 -30.83 -20.99
CA ASP A 135 -32.10 -30.85 -20.73
C ASP A 135 -32.39 -31.33 -19.30
N GLY A 136 -33.35 -30.70 -18.62
CA GLY A 136 -33.79 -31.07 -17.27
C GLY A 136 -34.47 -32.43 -17.19
N ALA A 137 -34.93 -33.01 -18.30
CA ALA A 137 -35.43 -34.37 -18.36
C ALA A 137 -34.32 -35.42 -18.15
N LEU A 138 -33.05 -35.04 -18.31
CA LEU A 138 -31.92 -35.94 -18.09
C LEU A 138 -31.81 -36.31 -16.60
N ASP A 139 -31.62 -37.59 -16.31
CA ASP A 139 -31.64 -38.14 -14.94
C ASP A 139 -30.59 -37.49 -14.02
N ALA A 140 -31.06 -37.01 -12.85
CA ALA A 140 -30.22 -36.45 -11.81
C ALA A 140 -29.33 -37.50 -11.11
N GLY A 141 -29.70 -38.79 -11.18
CA GLY A 141 -28.92 -39.89 -10.60
C GLY A 141 -27.49 -40.00 -11.15
N GLY A 142 -27.22 -39.45 -12.34
CA GLY A 142 -25.89 -39.40 -12.95
C GLY A 142 -24.98 -38.28 -12.41
N LEU A 143 -25.49 -37.32 -11.64
CA LEU A 143 -24.71 -36.16 -11.15
C LEU A 143 -23.47 -36.59 -10.33
N PRO A 144 -23.57 -37.50 -9.35
CA PRO A 144 -22.40 -37.88 -8.56
C PRO A 144 -21.27 -38.53 -9.37
N ALA A 145 -21.57 -39.11 -10.53
CA ALA A 145 -20.58 -39.80 -11.36
C ALA A 145 -19.68 -38.84 -12.16
N VAL A 146 -20.05 -37.56 -12.27
CA VAL A 146 -19.27 -36.55 -13.02
C VAL A 146 -18.47 -35.61 -12.14
N PHE A 147 -18.59 -35.74 -10.81
CA PHE A 147 -17.86 -34.97 -9.82
C PHE A 147 -16.94 -35.87 -8.98
N GLU A 148 -15.80 -35.34 -8.56
CA GLU A 148 -14.87 -36.06 -7.68
C GLU A 148 -15.34 -36.11 -6.23
N ARG A 149 -16.03 -35.07 -5.76
CA ARG A 149 -16.52 -35.03 -4.37
C ARG A 149 -17.98 -35.39 -4.28
N SER A 150 -18.33 -36.15 -3.24
CA SER A 150 -19.72 -36.54 -2.97
C SER A 150 -20.58 -35.39 -2.45
N LEU A 151 -19.98 -34.36 -1.85
CA LEU A 151 -20.71 -33.18 -1.37
C LEU A 151 -20.83 -32.15 -2.49
N LEU A 152 -22.00 -32.09 -3.09
CA LEU A 152 -22.33 -31.11 -4.12
C LEU A 152 -22.94 -29.85 -3.49
N ALA A 153 -22.67 -28.70 -4.09
CA ALA A 153 -23.50 -27.51 -3.99
C ALA A 153 -24.52 -27.53 -5.12
N GLY A 154 -25.78 -27.25 -4.78
CA GLY A 154 -26.90 -27.39 -5.70
C GLY A 154 -28.05 -26.46 -5.37
N SER A 155 -28.55 -25.77 -6.39
CA SER A 155 -29.63 -24.78 -6.25
C SER A 155 -30.51 -24.74 -7.49
N GLN A 156 -31.80 -24.46 -7.30
CA GLN A 156 -32.62 -23.95 -8.40
C GLN A 156 -32.28 -22.48 -8.62
N VAL A 157 -32.09 -22.07 -9.87
CA VAL A 157 -31.61 -20.73 -10.23
C VAL A 157 -32.47 -20.12 -11.34
N MET A 158 -32.62 -18.80 -11.31
CA MET A 158 -33.28 -17.99 -12.34
C MET A 158 -34.72 -18.42 -12.73
N GLN A 159 -35.40 -19.22 -11.89
CA GLN A 159 -36.75 -19.76 -12.14
C GLN A 159 -36.87 -20.56 -13.46
N GLY A 160 -35.90 -21.43 -13.72
CA GLY A 160 -35.94 -22.30 -14.91
C GLY A 160 -34.71 -23.18 -15.11
N ALA A 161 -33.79 -23.24 -14.14
CA ALA A 161 -32.65 -24.13 -14.22
C ALA A 161 -32.26 -24.66 -12.84
N GLU A 162 -31.49 -25.74 -12.83
CA GLU A 162 -30.74 -26.20 -11.67
C GLU A 162 -29.25 -26.08 -11.95
N LEU A 163 -28.49 -25.64 -10.96
CA LEU A 163 -27.03 -25.55 -11.00
C LEU A 163 -26.43 -26.53 -10.00
N TRP A 164 -25.46 -27.33 -10.43
CA TRP A 164 -24.76 -28.31 -9.61
C TRP A 164 -23.24 -28.21 -9.80
N THR A 165 -22.48 -28.28 -8.71
CA THR A 165 -21.01 -28.31 -8.72
C THR A 165 -20.45 -28.81 -7.39
N ASP A 166 -19.25 -29.39 -7.39
CA ASP A 166 -18.48 -29.68 -6.18
C ASP A 166 -17.40 -28.63 -5.88
N PHE A 167 -17.25 -27.63 -6.77
CA PHE A 167 -16.23 -26.58 -6.73
C PHE A 167 -14.78 -27.10 -6.67
N ALA A 168 -14.56 -28.38 -6.99
CA ALA A 168 -13.26 -29.02 -7.00
C ALA A 168 -12.68 -29.06 -8.41
N ILE A 169 -11.36 -28.95 -8.49
CA ILE A 169 -10.61 -29.22 -9.72
C ILE A 169 -10.59 -30.74 -9.89
N GLN A 170 -11.09 -31.20 -11.03
CA GLN A 170 -11.15 -32.63 -11.35
C GLN A 170 -9.80 -33.12 -11.91
N ALA A 171 -9.68 -34.42 -12.15
CA ALA A 171 -8.46 -35.06 -12.66
C ALA A 171 -7.98 -34.52 -14.02
N ASP A 172 -8.86 -33.90 -14.81
CA ASP A 172 -8.53 -33.22 -16.06
C ASP A 172 -7.97 -31.81 -15.86
N GLY A 173 -7.96 -31.29 -14.63
CA GLY A 173 -7.50 -29.95 -14.28
C GLY A 173 -8.57 -28.87 -14.37
N PHE A 174 -9.84 -29.22 -14.59
CA PHE A 174 -10.95 -28.26 -14.72
C PHE A 174 -11.93 -28.40 -13.55
N SER A 175 -12.48 -27.29 -13.08
CA SER A 175 -13.70 -27.31 -12.26
C SER A 175 -14.89 -27.73 -13.12
N ARG A 176 -15.86 -28.46 -12.56
CA ARG A 176 -17.07 -28.87 -13.30
C ARG A 176 -18.32 -28.21 -12.78
N PHE A 177 -19.23 -27.91 -13.71
CA PHE A 177 -20.56 -27.41 -13.45
C PHE A 177 -21.55 -28.11 -14.36
N VAL A 178 -22.69 -28.49 -13.80
CA VAL A 178 -23.82 -29.01 -14.56
C VAL A 178 -24.97 -28.04 -14.40
N ILE A 179 -25.51 -27.59 -15.53
CA ILE A 179 -26.72 -26.78 -15.60
C ILE A 179 -27.78 -27.64 -16.27
N ARG A 180 -28.88 -27.87 -15.57
CA ARG A 180 -30.06 -28.57 -16.10
C ARG A 180 -31.12 -27.53 -16.45
N ASP A 181 -31.56 -27.52 -17.70
CA ASP A 181 -32.63 -26.64 -18.16
C ASP A 181 -34.00 -27.21 -17.76
N THR A 182 -34.64 -26.61 -16.76
CA THR A 182 -35.96 -27.02 -16.26
C THR A 182 -37.07 -26.09 -16.72
N GLY A 183 -36.83 -25.28 -17.76
CA GLY A 183 -37.80 -24.31 -18.28
C GLY A 183 -37.23 -22.90 -18.47
N MET A 184 -35.96 -22.78 -18.87
CA MET A 184 -35.33 -21.51 -19.14
C MET A 184 -36.00 -20.76 -20.29
N ARG A 185 -36.12 -19.45 -20.13
CA ARG A 185 -36.59 -18.51 -21.15
C ARG A 185 -35.45 -18.09 -22.08
N HIS A 186 -35.79 -17.49 -23.21
CA HIS A 186 -34.83 -17.04 -24.23
C HIS A 186 -33.66 -16.24 -23.61
N LEU A 187 -32.43 -16.62 -23.99
CA LEU A 187 -31.16 -16.05 -23.54
C LEU A 187 -30.85 -16.20 -22.03
N GLN A 188 -31.65 -16.92 -21.23
CA GLN A 188 -31.32 -17.16 -19.82
C GLN A 188 -30.09 -18.04 -19.67
N ALA A 189 -29.96 -19.11 -20.47
CA ALA A 189 -28.85 -20.05 -20.41
C ALA A 189 -27.48 -19.35 -20.53
N GLY A 190 -27.32 -18.47 -21.52
CA GLY A 190 -26.10 -17.70 -21.72
C GLY A 190 -25.73 -16.79 -20.54
N ARG A 191 -26.74 -16.16 -19.92
CA ARG A 191 -26.53 -15.35 -18.71
C ARG A 191 -26.10 -16.24 -17.56
N LEU A 192 -26.81 -17.34 -17.31
CA LEU A 192 -26.51 -18.27 -16.24
C LEU A 192 -25.08 -18.84 -16.36
N VAL A 193 -24.70 -19.34 -17.53
CA VAL A 193 -23.34 -19.83 -17.79
C VAL A 193 -22.31 -18.74 -17.53
N GLN A 194 -22.53 -17.52 -18.02
CA GLN A 194 -21.61 -16.41 -17.75
C GLN A 194 -21.48 -16.13 -16.25
N ARG A 195 -22.58 -16.15 -15.49
CA ARG A 195 -22.55 -15.95 -14.02
C ARG A 195 -21.78 -17.04 -13.30
N VAL A 196 -21.98 -18.30 -13.68
CA VAL A 196 -21.24 -19.43 -13.13
C VAL A 196 -19.73 -19.30 -13.39
N LEU A 197 -19.35 -18.98 -14.63
CA LEU A 197 -17.94 -18.80 -15.01
C LEU A 197 -17.30 -17.58 -14.34
N GLU A 198 -18.05 -16.49 -14.15
CA GLU A 198 -17.61 -15.31 -13.41
C GLU A 198 -17.43 -15.63 -11.93
N ILE A 199 -18.32 -16.40 -11.30
CA ILE A 199 -18.15 -16.87 -9.91
C ILE A 199 -16.87 -17.70 -9.79
N GLU A 200 -16.65 -18.64 -10.71
CA GLU A 200 -15.46 -19.50 -10.73
C GLU A 200 -14.16 -18.70 -10.89
N THR A 201 -14.16 -17.73 -11.81
CA THR A 201 -12.97 -16.92 -12.04
C THR A 201 -12.73 -15.97 -10.87
N TYR A 202 -13.76 -15.23 -10.44
CA TYR A 202 -13.62 -14.22 -9.41
C TYR A 202 -13.34 -14.79 -8.03
N ARG A 203 -13.78 -16.02 -7.70
CA ARG A 203 -13.38 -16.67 -6.44
C ARG A 203 -11.87 -16.91 -6.40
N MET A 204 -11.28 -17.36 -7.51
CA MET A 204 -9.84 -17.61 -7.60
C MET A 204 -9.07 -16.29 -7.52
N MET A 205 -9.52 -15.27 -8.25
CA MET A 205 -8.94 -13.93 -8.20
C MET A 205 -9.02 -13.29 -6.81
N ALA A 206 -10.14 -13.48 -6.10
CA ALA A 206 -10.30 -13.03 -4.72
C ALA A 206 -9.28 -13.73 -3.80
N LEU A 207 -9.15 -15.06 -3.92
CA LEU A 207 -8.25 -15.87 -3.09
C LEU A 207 -6.76 -15.57 -3.24
N LEU A 208 -6.33 -14.90 -4.32
CA LEU A 208 -4.94 -14.43 -4.46
C LEU A 208 -4.47 -13.50 -3.33
N GLY A 209 -5.42 -12.86 -2.62
CA GLY A 209 -5.10 -12.04 -1.46
C GLY A 209 -4.70 -12.84 -0.23
N LEU A 210 -5.10 -14.10 -0.11
CA LEU A 210 -4.89 -14.90 1.10
C LEU A 210 -3.40 -15.23 1.35
N PRO A 211 -2.61 -15.69 0.36
CA PRO A 211 -1.17 -15.87 0.54
C PRO A 211 -0.46 -14.57 0.93
N ALA A 212 -0.84 -13.45 0.30
CA ALA A 212 -0.30 -12.13 0.62
C ALA A 212 -0.66 -11.72 2.06
N ALA A 213 -1.90 -11.95 2.50
CA ALA A 213 -2.34 -11.65 3.86
C ALA A 213 -1.57 -12.45 4.92
N ARG A 214 -1.31 -13.73 4.66
CA ARG A 214 -0.50 -14.57 5.55
C ARG A 214 0.95 -14.08 5.65
N ALA A 215 1.56 -13.74 4.51
CA ALA A 215 2.92 -13.23 4.48
C ALA A 215 3.05 -11.86 5.17
N VAL A 216 2.14 -10.93 4.87
CA VAL A 216 2.09 -9.61 5.51
C VAL A 216 1.79 -9.72 6.99
N GLY A 217 0.85 -10.58 7.40
CA GLY A 217 0.49 -10.79 8.80
C GLY A 217 1.70 -11.16 9.67
N ALA A 218 2.53 -12.10 9.22
CA ALA A 218 3.75 -12.49 9.93
C ALA A 218 4.77 -11.34 10.05
N GLU A 219 4.85 -10.46 9.06
CA GLU A 219 5.73 -9.30 9.12
C GLU A 219 5.16 -8.18 10.01
N LEU A 220 3.83 -7.99 10.02
CA LEU A 220 3.16 -7.08 10.94
C LEU A 220 3.38 -7.49 12.40
N ASP A 221 3.37 -8.78 12.71
CA ASP A 221 3.70 -9.28 14.06
C ASP A 221 5.10 -8.83 14.52
N ARG A 222 6.09 -8.90 13.62
CA ARG A 222 7.47 -8.46 13.91
C ARG A 222 7.54 -6.95 14.11
N ILE A 223 6.93 -6.19 13.20
CA ILE A 223 6.91 -4.72 13.28
C ILE A 223 6.22 -4.27 14.58
N GLU A 224 5.13 -4.91 14.97
CA GLU A 224 4.41 -4.58 16.20
C GLU A 224 5.25 -4.88 17.45
N ALA A 225 5.94 -6.02 17.49
CA ALA A 225 6.86 -6.35 18.58
C ALA A 225 8.03 -5.35 18.69
N GLU A 226 8.64 -4.98 17.55
CA GLU A 226 9.70 -3.97 17.51
C GLU A 226 9.20 -2.59 17.95
N LEU A 227 8.00 -2.19 17.52
CA LEU A 227 7.37 -0.93 17.93
C LEU A 227 7.08 -0.91 19.44
N ALA A 228 6.57 -2.01 20.01
CA ALA A 228 6.37 -2.14 21.44
C ALA A 228 7.69 -2.01 22.21
N GLY A 229 8.78 -2.57 21.68
CA GLY A 229 10.13 -2.40 22.22
C GLY A 229 10.61 -0.94 22.19
N VAL A 230 10.37 -0.21 21.09
CA VAL A 230 10.67 1.23 21.02
C VAL A 230 9.88 2.02 22.05
N ALA A 231 8.57 1.78 22.15
CA ALA A 231 7.71 2.46 23.13
C ALA A 231 8.15 2.17 24.57
N GLY A 232 8.51 0.93 24.89
CA GLY A 232 9.04 0.55 26.21
C GLY A 232 10.37 1.24 26.52
N ALA A 233 11.28 1.33 25.55
CA ALA A 233 12.56 2.02 25.72
C ALA A 233 12.39 3.54 25.93
N MET A 234 11.41 4.17 25.27
CA MET A 234 11.08 5.57 25.50
C MET A 234 10.66 5.84 26.96
N VAL A 235 9.80 4.98 27.51
CA VAL A 235 9.34 5.09 28.91
C VAL A 235 10.51 4.87 29.87
N ALA A 236 11.40 3.92 29.59
CA ALA A 236 12.59 3.70 30.41
C ALA A 236 13.54 4.90 30.41
N LEU A 237 13.75 5.53 29.25
CA LEU A 237 14.56 6.76 29.14
C LEU A 237 13.94 7.94 29.89
N ASP A 238 12.62 8.07 29.91
CA ASP A 238 11.92 9.07 30.76
C ASP A 238 12.18 8.83 32.25
N ALA A 239 12.10 7.58 32.70
CA ALA A 239 12.32 7.23 34.10
C ALA A 239 13.78 7.42 34.55
N ALA A 240 14.75 7.18 33.65
CA ALA A 240 16.17 7.30 33.94
C ALA A 240 16.73 8.73 33.92
N GLY A 241 15.88 9.75 33.66
CA GLY A 241 16.32 11.14 33.64
C GLY A 241 17.06 11.56 32.36
N GLY A 242 16.95 10.77 31.28
CA GLY A 242 17.51 11.08 29.96
C GLY A 242 19.01 10.87 29.87
N GLU A 243 19.46 9.64 29.64
CA GLU A 243 20.83 9.40 29.17
C GLU A 243 21.04 10.00 27.77
N GLU A 244 22.12 10.77 27.61
CA GLU A 244 22.45 11.45 26.36
C GLU A 244 22.74 10.43 25.24
N GLY A 245 21.98 10.51 24.13
CA GLY A 245 22.21 9.72 22.91
C GLY A 245 21.28 8.53 22.68
N GLY A 246 20.56 8.04 23.70
CA GLY A 246 19.62 6.90 23.55
C GLY A 246 18.46 7.19 22.57
N GLU A 247 18.05 8.44 22.49
CA GLU A 247 16.90 8.89 21.68
C GLU A 247 17.17 8.86 20.18
N GLN A 248 18.42 9.14 19.75
CA GLN A 248 18.81 9.06 18.34
C GLN A 248 18.72 7.61 17.82
N GLY A 249 19.15 6.64 18.63
CA GLY A 249 19.01 5.22 18.29
C GLY A 249 17.56 4.76 18.19
N LEU A 250 16.65 5.31 19.01
CA LEU A 250 15.22 5.05 18.90
C LEU A 250 14.61 5.69 17.65
N LEU A 251 15.05 6.90 17.29
CA LEU A 251 14.61 7.59 16.07
C LEU A 251 15.03 6.82 14.81
N GLU A 252 16.23 6.26 14.78
CA GLU A 252 16.68 5.42 13.66
C GLU A 252 15.85 4.14 13.56
N LYS A 253 15.57 3.49 14.70
CA LYS A 253 14.70 2.29 14.75
C LYS A 253 13.29 2.59 14.23
N ILE A 254 12.64 3.66 14.69
CA ILE A 254 11.28 4.00 14.25
C ILE A 254 11.23 4.40 12.78
N THR A 255 12.25 5.10 12.28
CA THR A 255 12.37 5.46 10.86
C THR A 255 12.48 4.21 9.98
N ARG A 256 13.28 3.21 10.42
CA ARG A 256 13.37 1.92 9.72
C ARG A 256 12.03 1.14 9.75
N LEU A 257 11.30 1.19 10.87
CA LEU A 257 9.97 0.58 10.96
C LEU A 257 8.98 1.26 10.01
N ALA A 258 9.01 2.59 9.91
CA ALA A 258 8.17 3.34 8.96
C ALA A 258 8.48 2.93 7.51
N ALA A 259 9.76 2.89 7.13
CA ALA A 259 10.16 2.48 5.78
C ALA A 259 9.73 1.04 5.44
N ARG A 260 9.82 0.10 6.40
CA ARG A 260 9.33 -1.28 6.23
C ARG A 260 7.82 -1.33 6.06
N MET A 261 7.07 -0.56 6.86
CA MET A 261 5.62 -0.46 6.76
C MET A 261 5.17 0.11 5.41
N ASP A 262 5.80 1.18 4.95
CA ASP A 262 5.49 1.81 3.66
C ASP A 262 5.77 0.86 2.50
N LYS A 263 6.90 0.14 2.55
CA LYS A 263 7.21 -0.88 1.56
C LYS A 263 6.14 -1.98 1.52
N LEU A 264 5.73 -2.51 2.67
CA LEU A 264 4.66 -3.50 2.73
C LEU A 264 3.33 -2.98 2.16
N ALA A 265 3.03 -1.69 2.38
CA ALA A 265 1.81 -1.06 1.89
C ALA A 265 1.81 -0.91 0.37
N LEU A 266 2.93 -0.47 -0.19
CA LEU A 266 3.11 -0.35 -1.64
C LEU A 266 3.05 -1.72 -2.33
N ASP A 267 3.71 -2.74 -1.77
CA ASP A 267 3.80 -4.06 -2.38
C ASP A 267 2.45 -4.81 -2.39
N ASN A 268 1.58 -4.59 -1.39
CA ASN A 268 0.38 -5.42 -1.17
C ASN A 268 -0.96 -4.66 -1.26
N GLY A 269 -0.95 -3.33 -1.24
CA GLY A 269 -2.17 -2.51 -1.20
C GLY A 269 -3.11 -2.75 -2.37
N TYR A 270 -2.55 -2.92 -3.58
CA TYR A 270 -3.32 -3.28 -4.78
C TYR A 270 -4.01 -4.64 -4.60
N ARG A 271 -3.27 -5.66 -4.12
CA ARG A 271 -3.78 -7.03 -4.01
C ARG A 271 -4.95 -7.14 -3.05
N PHE A 272 -4.87 -6.54 -1.85
CA PHE A 272 -6.00 -6.55 -0.90
C PHE A 272 -7.23 -5.81 -1.44
N THR A 273 -7.00 -4.68 -2.12
CA THR A 273 -8.09 -3.92 -2.75
C THR A 273 -8.76 -4.72 -3.87
N ALA A 274 -7.97 -5.37 -4.72
CA ALA A 274 -8.44 -6.23 -5.80
C ALA A 274 -9.21 -7.44 -5.25
N SER A 275 -8.67 -8.14 -4.24
CA SER A 275 -9.35 -9.27 -3.60
C SER A 275 -10.72 -8.91 -3.03
N ARG A 276 -10.83 -7.76 -2.34
CA ARG A 276 -12.11 -7.25 -1.86
C ARG A 276 -13.07 -6.91 -3.00
N ALA A 277 -12.57 -6.32 -4.09
CA ALA A 277 -13.39 -6.02 -5.26
C ALA A 277 -13.93 -7.28 -5.92
N TYR A 278 -13.09 -8.31 -6.12
CA TYR A 278 -13.51 -9.60 -6.67
C TYR A 278 -14.48 -10.33 -5.74
N PHE A 279 -14.28 -10.29 -4.42
CA PHE A 279 -15.23 -10.87 -3.49
C PHE A 279 -16.62 -10.24 -3.61
N ARG A 280 -16.70 -8.91 -3.75
CA ARG A 280 -17.99 -8.23 -4.02
C ARG A 280 -18.60 -8.66 -5.34
N LEU A 281 -17.79 -8.86 -6.39
CA LEU A 281 -18.27 -9.39 -7.66
C LEU A 281 -18.83 -10.81 -7.50
N VAL A 282 -18.15 -11.71 -6.78
CA VAL A 282 -18.67 -13.06 -6.48
C VAL A 282 -20.03 -12.97 -5.82
N ARG A 283 -20.18 -12.16 -4.75
CA ARG A 283 -21.47 -12.01 -4.04
C ARG A 283 -22.56 -11.46 -4.95
N ALA A 284 -22.28 -10.43 -5.74
CA ALA A 284 -23.25 -9.87 -6.69
C ALA A 284 -23.70 -10.91 -7.73
N ARG A 285 -22.80 -11.78 -8.19
CA ARG A 285 -23.11 -12.83 -9.16
C ARG A 285 -23.95 -13.93 -8.56
N ILE A 286 -23.68 -14.31 -7.31
CA ILE A 286 -24.49 -15.27 -6.54
C ILE A 286 -25.90 -14.71 -6.31
N GLU A 287 -26.04 -13.45 -5.89
CA GLU A 287 -27.33 -12.80 -5.71
C GLU A 287 -28.16 -12.79 -7.00
N GLU A 288 -27.51 -12.52 -8.14
CA GLU A 288 -28.15 -12.55 -9.46
C GLU A 288 -28.61 -13.95 -9.91
N LEU A 289 -28.08 -15.04 -9.34
CA LEU A 289 -28.58 -16.40 -9.59
C LEU A 289 -30.01 -16.58 -9.06
N ARG A 290 -30.40 -15.81 -8.04
CA ARG A 290 -31.69 -15.93 -7.33
C ARG A 290 -31.93 -17.38 -6.89
N GLU A 291 -30.99 -17.90 -6.11
CA GLU A 291 -30.98 -19.29 -5.66
C GLU A 291 -32.23 -19.62 -4.84
N GLN A 292 -32.80 -20.79 -5.12
CA GLN A 292 -33.78 -21.45 -4.27
C GLN A 292 -33.20 -22.79 -3.84
N ARG A 293 -33.39 -23.12 -2.56
CA ARG A 293 -32.79 -24.29 -1.94
C ARG A 293 -33.35 -25.58 -2.56
N ILE A 294 -32.44 -26.51 -2.82
CA ILE A 294 -32.77 -27.93 -3.04
C ILE A 294 -32.58 -28.63 -1.70
N GLU A 295 -33.61 -29.31 -1.20
CA GLU A 295 -33.59 -29.97 0.11
C GLU A 295 -32.40 -30.93 0.26
N GLY A 296 -31.74 -30.89 1.41
CA GLY A 296 -30.56 -31.72 1.70
C GLY A 296 -29.26 -31.30 1.02
N THR A 297 -29.25 -30.25 0.19
CA THR A 297 -28.05 -29.77 -0.53
C THR A 297 -27.73 -28.31 -0.15
N PRO A 298 -26.47 -27.96 0.13
CA PRO A 298 -26.08 -26.57 0.33
C PRO A 298 -26.18 -25.77 -0.99
N THR A 299 -26.61 -24.52 -0.91
CA THR A 299 -26.60 -23.61 -2.07
C THR A 299 -25.18 -23.19 -2.45
N VAL A 300 -25.02 -22.53 -3.61
CA VAL A 300 -23.73 -21.93 -3.98
C VAL A 300 -23.35 -20.84 -2.99
N GLU A 301 -24.30 -19.99 -2.58
CA GLU A 301 -24.10 -18.99 -1.52
C GLU A 301 -23.57 -19.61 -0.23
N GLU A 302 -24.23 -20.64 0.30
CA GLU A 302 -23.82 -21.31 1.55
C GLU A 302 -22.44 -21.96 1.44
N PHE A 303 -22.14 -22.55 0.28
CA PHE A 303 -20.82 -23.10 0.01
C PHE A 303 -19.75 -22.00 0.04
N MET A 304 -20.02 -20.87 -0.61
CA MET A 304 -19.08 -19.74 -0.72
C MET A 304 -18.91 -19.00 0.60
N ASP A 305 -19.98 -18.73 1.33
CA ASP A 305 -19.91 -18.05 2.63
C ASP A 305 -19.07 -18.85 3.63
N ARG A 306 -19.19 -20.18 3.62
CA ARG A 306 -18.40 -21.02 4.54
C ARG A 306 -16.93 -21.14 4.16
N ARG A 307 -16.58 -21.02 2.87
CA ARG A 307 -15.24 -21.39 2.35
C ARG A 307 -14.43 -20.23 1.77
N LEU A 308 -15.09 -19.19 1.26
CA LEU A 308 -14.47 -18.00 0.70
C LEU A 308 -14.44 -16.85 1.72
N ALA A 309 -15.53 -16.61 2.45
CA ALA A 309 -15.61 -15.47 3.37
C ALA A 309 -14.52 -15.46 4.46
N PRO A 310 -14.12 -16.59 5.09
CA PRO A 310 -13.04 -16.59 6.07
C PRO A 310 -11.70 -16.11 5.51
N ALA A 311 -11.39 -16.47 4.25
CA ALA A 311 -10.18 -16.01 3.57
C ALA A 311 -10.23 -14.49 3.33
N MET A 312 -11.40 -13.96 2.99
CA MET A 312 -11.58 -12.52 2.75
C MET A 312 -11.52 -11.73 4.07
N ASN A 313 -12.10 -12.24 5.14
CA ASN A 313 -11.98 -11.65 6.49
C ASN A 313 -10.51 -11.58 6.93
N THR A 314 -9.69 -12.57 6.58
CA THR A 314 -8.23 -12.55 6.83
C THR A 314 -7.55 -11.42 6.07
N CYS A 315 -7.91 -11.21 4.79
CA CYS A 315 -7.37 -10.12 3.99
C CYS A 315 -7.77 -8.75 4.55
N GLU A 316 -9.04 -8.58 4.91
CA GLU A 316 -9.57 -7.32 5.45
C GLU A 316 -8.98 -6.98 6.81
N SER A 317 -8.90 -7.95 7.73
CA SER A 317 -8.29 -7.76 9.05
C SER A 317 -6.80 -7.43 8.96
N THR A 318 -6.07 -8.08 8.05
CA THR A 318 -4.64 -7.79 7.80
C THR A 318 -4.45 -6.39 7.26
N ALA A 319 -5.25 -5.96 6.28
CA ALA A 319 -5.20 -4.61 5.73
C ALA A 319 -5.53 -3.55 6.79
N ALA A 320 -6.56 -3.77 7.61
CA ALA A 320 -6.93 -2.87 8.70
C ALA A 320 -5.82 -2.77 9.77
N ARG A 321 -5.20 -3.91 10.13
CA ARG A 321 -4.07 -3.95 11.06
C ARG A 321 -2.86 -3.20 10.52
N GLN A 322 -2.55 -3.37 9.24
CA GLN A 322 -1.46 -2.64 8.57
C GLN A 322 -1.67 -1.13 8.66
N GLU A 323 -2.87 -0.65 8.35
CA GLU A 323 -3.22 0.77 8.42
C GLU A 323 -3.12 1.32 9.86
N ALA A 324 -3.63 0.57 10.83
CA ALA A 324 -3.56 0.92 12.25
C ALA A 324 -2.11 1.00 12.75
N LEU A 325 -1.27 0.03 12.39
CA LEU A 325 0.14 0.00 12.80
C LEU A 325 0.94 1.13 12.13
N GLY A 326 0.67 1.43 10.85
CA GLY A 326 1.26 2.59 10.17
C GLY A 326 0.96 3.90 10.87
N ARG A 327 -0.31 4.15 11.26
CA ARG A 327 -0.68 5.32 12.08
C ARG A 327 0.06 5.37 13.41
N ARG A 328 0.21 4.22 14.08
CA ARG A 328 0.89 4.14 15.38
C ARG A 328 2.39 4.41 15.27
N ILE A 329 3.04 3.94 14.20
CA ILE A 329 4.45 4.23 13.90
C ILE A 329 4.63 5.73 13.65
N ALA A 330 3.78 6.34 12.82
CA ALA A 330 3.83 7.77 12.54
C ALA A 330 3.69 8.62 13.81
N ALA A 331 2.69 8.31 14.65
CA ALA A 331 2.50 8.99 15.93
C ALA A 331 3.70 8.83 16.87
N THR A 332 4.27 7.63 16.97
CA THR A 332 5.47 7.37 17.79
C THR A 332 6.68 8.15 17.28
N ASN A 333 6.86 8.22 15.96
CA ASN A 333 7.92 8.99 15.33
C ASN A 333 7.81 10.49 15.62
N ASP A 334 6.60 11.05 15.54
CA ASP A 334 6.35 12.47 15.85
C ASP A 334 6.63 12.79 17.32
N LEU A 335 6.27 11.91 18.25
CA LEU A 335 6.59 12.04 19.67
C LEU A 335 8.11 12.00 19.92
N LEU A 336 8.81 11.04 19.31
CA LEU A 336 10.28 10.94 19.41
C LEU A 336 10.97 12.19 18.85
N ARG A 337 10.55 12.67 17.67
CA ARG A 337 11.10 13.88 17.05
C ARG A 337 10.88 15.11 17.92
N THR A 338 9.69 15.25 18.51
CA THR A 338 9.37 16.34 19.44
C THR A 338 10.28 16.29 20.67
N ARG A 339 10.47 15.10 21.24
CA ARG A 339 11.33 14.90 22.41
C ARG A 339 12.80 15.23 22.12
N VAL A 340 13.36 14.71 21.03
CA VAL A 340 14.73 15.03 20.60
C VAL A 340 14.91 16.54 20.43
N GLY A 341 13.92 17.22 19.85
CA GLY A 341 13.92 18.69 19.75
C GLY A 341 14.01 19.38 21.11
N ILE A 342 13.22 18.95 22.09
CA ILE A 342 13.25 19.50 23.46
C ILE A 342 14.61 19.25 24.14
N VAL A 343 15.19 18.05 23.97
CA VAL A 343 16.50 17.72 24.56
C VAL A 343 17.62 18.56 23.94
N GLN A 344 17.61 18.73 22.61
CA GLN A 344 18.56 19.60 21.92
C GLN A 344 18.42 21.07 22.35
N GLU A 345 17.19 21.57 22.53
CA GLU A 345 16.96 22.93 23.03
C GLU A 345 17.49 23.12 24.46
N ARG A 346 17.26 22.13 25.35
CA ARG A 346 17.82 22.14 26.70
C ARG A 346 19.34 22.15 26.70
N GLN A 347 19.98 21.34 25.87
CA GLN A 347 21.45 21.33 25.70
C GLN A 347 21.98 22.67 25.20
N ASN A 348 21.36 23.23 24.15
CA ASN A 348 21.74 24.55 23.64
C ASN A 348 21.64 25.64 24.72
N ARG A 349 20.57 25.61 25.52
CA ARG A 349 20.40 26.53 26.66
C ARG A 349 21.49 26.37 27.72
N GLN A 350 21.85 25.14 28.07
CA GLN A 350 22.94 24.86 29.03
C GLN A 350 24.30 25.33 28.51
N ILE A 351 24.59 25.11 27.22
CA ILE A 351 25.81 25.59 26.57
C ILE A 351 25.89 27.12 26.65
N LEU A 352 24.81 27.83 26.27
CA LEU A 352 24.74 29.29 26.35
C LEU A 352 24.91 29.81 27.78
N GLN A 353 24.30 29.14 28.77
CA GLN A 353 24.48 29.49 30.18
C GLN A 353 25.93 29.32 30.64
N SER A 354 26.59 28.21 30.27
CA SER A 354 28.00 27.98 30.58
C SER A 354 28.92 29.01 29.92
N MET A 355 28.57 29.47 28.72
CA MET A 355 29.33 30.48 27.99
C MET A 355 29.19 31.84 28.67
N ASN A 356 27.97 32.23 29.05
CA ASN A 356 27.70 33.46 29.80
C ASN A 356 28.41 33.46 31.15
N ALA A 357 28.42 32.33 31.86
CA ALA A 357 29.13 32.19 33.14
C ALA A 357 30.64 32.38 32.96
N ARG A 358 31.23 31.74 31.93
CA ARG A 358 32.65 31.90 31.58
C ARG A 358 32.99 33.34 31.18
N ALA A 359 32.16 33.97 30.35
CA ALA A 359 32.34 35.37 29.96
C ALA A 359 32.28 36.31 31.18
N ALA A 360 31.34 36.08 32.10
CA ALA A 360 31.24 36.85 33.34
C ALA A 360 32.47 36.66 34.25
N GLN A 361 33.02 35.44 34.33
CA GLN A 361 34.27 35.18 35.06
C GLN A 361 35.47 35.89 34.40
N GLN A 362 35.58 35.83 33.07
CA GLN A 362 36.62 36.56 32.32
C GLN A 362 36.52 38.07 32.56
N LEU A 363 35.31 38.64 32.55
CA LEU A 363 35.09 40.05 32.85
C LEU A 363 35.54 40.41 34.26
N ARG A 364 35.23 39.57 35.27
CA ARG A 364 35.66 39.81 36.66
C ARG A 364 37.18 39.76 36.81
N LEU A 365 37.84 38.80 36.15
CA LEU A 365 39.29 38.71 36.15
C LEU A 365 39.92 39.93 35.46
N GLN A 366 39.36 40.38 34.35
CA GLN A 366 39.81 41.58 33.65
C GLN A 366 39.68 42.83 34.54
N LEU A 367 38.53 43.02 35.19
CA LEU A 367 38.32 44.12 36.15
C LEU A 367 39.29 44.04 37.35
N ALA A 368 39.64 42.84 37.81
CA ALA A 368 40.61 42.66 38.89
C ALA A 368 42.03 43.05 38.43
N VAL A 369 42.44 42.68 37.22
CA VAL A 369 43.73 43.08 36.61
C VAL A 369 43.78 44.58 36.37
N GLU A 370 42.67 45.18 35.94
CA GLU A 370 42.53 46.63 35.78
C GLU A 370 42.66 47.37 37.13
N GLY A 371 42.19 46.79 38.24
CA GLY A 371 42.42 47.35 39.58
C GLY A 371 43.90 47.32 39.97
N LEU A 372 44.62 46.26 39.62
CA LEU A 372 46.05 46.13 39.87
C LEU A 372 46.89 47.10 39.01
N SER A 373 46.46 47.37 37.77
CA SER A 373 47.17 48.32 36.89
C SER A 373 47.13 49.75 37.42
N VAL A 374 46.05 50.17 38.10
CA VAL A 374 45.99 51.47 38.81
C VAL A 374 47.14 51.60 39.80
N ALA A 375 47.38 50.56 40.60
CA ALA A 375 48.45 50.56 41.60
C ALA A 375 49.84 50.63 40.93
N ALA A 376 50.08 49.82 39.90
CA ALA A 376 51.34 49.81 39.17
C ALA A 376 51.62 51.14 38.46
N ILE A 377 50.65 51.68 37.70
CA ILE A 377 50.77 52.96 37.00
C ILE A 377 51.01 54.10 37.99
N SER A 378 50.27 54.13 39.10
CA SER A 378 50.44 55.16 40.14
C SER A 378 51.84 55.11 40.75
N TYR A 379 52.36 53.92 41.05
CA TYR A 379 53.72 53.74 41.58
C TYR A 379 54.79 54.24 40.60
N TYR A 380 54.73 53.84 39.33
CA TYR A 380 55.69 54.27 38.32
C TYR A 380 55.62 55.79 38.06
N LEU A 381 54.41 56.37 38.02
CA LEU A 381 54.22 57.79 37.76
C LEU A 381 54.72 58.66 38.93
N VAL A 382 54.44 58.25 40.17
CA VAL A 382 55.01 58.89 41.37
C VAL A 382 56.53 58.79 41.36
N GLY A 383 57.10 57.64 41.00
CA GLY A 383 58.55 57.46 40.87
C GLY A 383 59.17 58.41 39.85
N LEU A 384 58.56 58.53 38.66
CA LEU A 384 59.03 59.41 37.59
C LEU A 384 58.99 60.89 38.01
N LEU A 385 57.88 61.33 38.63
CA LEU A 385 57.74 62.69 39.15
C LEU A 385 58.69 62.97 40.32
N GLY A 386 58.97 61.96 41.15
CA GLY A 386 59.98 62.03 42.20
C GLY A 386 61.40 62.25 41.64
N TYR A 387 61.77 61.54 40.56
CA TYR A 387 63.04 61.79 39.87
C TYR A 387 63.10 63.18 39.23
N ALA A 388 62.01 63.64 38.60
CA ALA A 388 61.92 64.99 38.06
C ALA A 388 62.05 66.06 39.15
N GLY A 389 61.42 65.87 40.31
CA GLY A 389 61.51 66.76 41.47
C GLY A 389 62.94 66.83 42.05
N LYS A 390 63.64 65.70 42.11
CA LYS A 390 65.08 65.67 42.48
C LYS A 390 65.94 66.43 41.47
N GLY A 391 65.66 66.29 40.18
CA GLY A 391 66.32 67.07 39.11
C GLY A 391 66.07 68.57 39.21
N ALA A 392 64.83 68.98 39.51
CA ALA A 392 64.46 70.39 39.71
C ALA A 392 65.13 71.02 40.96
N LYS A 393 65.28 70.25 42.04
CA LYS A 393 66.05 70.68 43.22
C LYS A 393 67.54 70.88 42.89
N ALA A 394 68.12 70.02 42.06
CA ALA A 394 69.50 70.18 41.58
C ALA A 394 69.69 71.44 40.70
N LEU A 395 68.60 71.99 40.14
CA LEU A 395 68.57 73.22 39.34
C LEU A 395 68.32 74.51 40.17
N GLY A 396 68.25 74.42 41.51
CA GLY A 396 68.21 75.58 42.40
C GLY A 396 66.80 76.05 42.85
N LEU A 397 65.75 75.28 42.59
CA LEU A 397 64.39 75.58 43.06
C LEU A 397 64.23 75.24 44.56
N PRO A 398 63.67 76.12 45.41
CA PRO A 398 63.50 75.92 46.85
C PRO A 398 62.28 75.04 47.17
N LEU A 399 62.29 73.80 46.69
CA LEU A 399 61.24 72.82 46.95
C LEU A 399 61.77 71.72 47.88
N ASN A 400 61.04 71.44 48.96
CA ASN A 400 61.31 70.28 49.81
C ASN A 400 60.70 69.02 49.15
N PRO A 401 61.52 68.14 48.55
CA PRO A 401 61.02 67.05 47.72
C PRO A 401 60.18 66.04 48.49
N ASP A 402 60.45 65.86 49.78
CA ASP A 402 59.82 64.82 50.59
C ASP A 402 58.38 65.20 50.97
N LEU A 403 58.14 66.48 51.31
CA LEU A 403 56.80 67.02 51.52
C LEU A 403 55.98 67.06 50.22
N ALA A 404 56.63 67.43 49.11
CA ALA A 404 55.98 67.45 47.80
C ALA A 404 55.56 66.04 47.35
N LEU A 405 56.41 65.02 47.55
CA LEU A 405 56.08 63.62 47.25
C LEU A 405 54.92 63.11 48.11
N GLY A 406 54.89 63.43 49.41
CA GLY A 406 53.82 63.00 50.33
C GLY A 406 52.44 63.49 49.91
N VAL A 407 52.34 64.71 49.39
CA VAL A 407 51.08 65.29 48.86
C VAL A 407 50.75 64.76 47.46
N LEU A 408 51.78 64.48 46.65
CA LEU A 408 51.63 64.04 45.26
C LEU A 408 51.09 62.61 45.13
N VAL A 409 51.46 61.70 46.06
CA VAL A 409 51.00 60.30 46.06
C VAL A 409 49.47 60.16 46.02
N PRO A 410 48.68 60.73 46.95
CA PRO A 410 47.22 60.61 46.93
C PRO A 410 46.59 61.35 45.74
N LEU A 411 47.19 62.45 45.27
CA LEU A 411 46.72 63.18 44.09
C LEU A 411 46.87 62.36 42.81
N VAL A 412 48.04 61.75 42.59
CA VAL A 412 48.31 60.91 41.42
C VAL A 412 47.46 59.65 41.44
N ALA A 413 47.38 58.96 42.59
CA ALA A 413 46.53 57.78 42.72
C ALA A 413 45.05 58.10 42.45
N GLY A 414 44.54 59.21 43.00
CA GLY A 414 43.18 59.69 42.75
C GLY A 414 42.95 60.08 41.28
N ALA A 415 43.91 60.74 40.64
CA ALA A 415 43.82 61.15 39.24
C ALA A 415 43.83 59.96 38.28
N VAL A 416 44.72 58.98 38.48
CA VAL A 416 44.78 57.74 37.68
C VAL A 416 43.49 56.94 37.83
N TRP A 417 42.98 56.79 39.06
CA TRP A 417 41.71 56.12 39.32
C TRP A 417 40.53 56.82 38.64
N LEU A 418 40.45 58.16 38.73
CA LEU A 418 39.40 58.95 38.07
C LEU A 418 39.50 58.87 36.54
N ALA A 419 40.70 58.93 35.98
CA ALA A 419 40.94 58.81 34.53
C ALA A 419 40.49 57.45 34.01
N GLN A 420 40.91 56.37 34.67
CA GLN A 420 40.53 55.01 34.29
C GLN A 420 39.02 54.80 34.43
N ARG A 421 38.42 55.27 35.54
CA ARG A 421 36.96 55.20 35.76
C ARG A 421 36.15 55.98 34.71
N ARG A 422 36.66 57.13 34.25
CA ARG A 422 36.03 57.92 33.17
C ARG A 422 36.14 57.21 31.81
N MET A 423 37.27 56.57 31.53
CA MET A 423 37.49 55.83 30.29
C MET A 423 36.55 54.62 30.19
N HIS A 424 36.39 53.85 31.29
CA HIS A 424 35.43 52.76 31.34
C HIS A 424 33.98 53.21 31.21
N ARG A 425 33.60 54.36 31.79
CA ARG A 425 32.25 54.91 31.60
C ARG A 425 31.93 55.28 30.15
N LYS A 426 32.94 55.67 29.36
CA LYS A 426 32.76 55.95 27.92
C LYS A 426 32.66 54.68 27.07
N LEU A 427 33.34 53.60 27.47
CA LEU A 427 33.31 52.31 26.78
C LEU A 427 32.09 51.44 27.15
N ALA A 428 31.51 51.64 28.34
CA ALA A 428 30.34 50.90 28.82
C ALA A 428 28.98 51.46 28.36
N GLN A 429 28.96 52.49 27.51
CA GLN A 429 27.75 52.91 26.81
C GLN A 429 27.61 52.09 25.52
N PRO A 430 26.61 51.21 25.41
CA PRO A 430 26.41 50.46 24.18
C PRO A 430 25.91 51.41 23.09
N HIS A 431 26.42 51.21 21.87
CA HIS A 431 25.77 51.69 20.64
C HIS A 431 24.62 50.77 20.27
#